data_AF-A0A6B3FJV4-F1
#
_entry.id   AF-A0A6B3FJV4-F1
#
_cell.length_a   1.000
_cell.length_b   1.000
_cell.length_c   1.000
_cell.angle_alpha   90.00
_cell.angle_beta   90.00
_cell.angle_gamma   90.00
#
_symmetry.space_group_name_H-M   'P 1'
#
loop_
_entity.id
_entity.type
_entity.pdbx_description
1 polymer ?
#
loop_
_entity_poly.entity_id
_entity_poly.type
_entity_poly.pdbx_seq_one_letter_code
_entity_poly.pdbx_strand_id
1 'polypeptide(L)'
;AFPLTPVVKTLCTMDSTTMVAPGELTEPGTVFLSGDDPEAKTTTGRLLTDLGWSASSQLDIGGITTARGQEHFAFLFMGIAGGVNSHTFNIKVVTRP
;
A
#
# COMPACT_ATOMS: atom_id res chain seq x y z
N ALA A 1 6.21 13.94 20.88
CA ALA A 1 5.40 12.77 20.44
C ALA A 1 4.00 13.26 20.06
N PHE A 2 3.31 12.57 19.15
CA PHE A 2 1.99 12.96 18.63
C PHE A 2 0.92 11.89 18.93
N PRO A 3 0.55 11.66 20.21
CA PRO A 3 -0.30 10.52 20.58
C PRO A 3 -1.75 10.66 20.11
N LEU A 4 -2.20 11.88 19.77
CA LEU A 4 -3.56 12.14 19.30
C LEU A 4 -3.66 12.22 17.77
N THR A 5 -2.55 12.09 17.05
CA THR A 5 -2.57 12.13 15.58
C THR A 5 -3.09 10.81 15.04
N PRO A 6 -4.13 10.81 14.20
CA PRO A 6 -4.62 9.59 13.58
C PRO A 6 -3.69 9.18 12.43
N VAL A 7 -2.74 8.30 12.73
CA VAL A 7 -1.72 7.84 11.78
C VAL A 7 -2.27 6.73 10.88
N VAL A 8 -1.99 6.83 9.58
CA VAL A 8 -2.22 5.76 8.59
C VAL A 8 -0.91 5.46 7.86
N LYS A 9 -0.47 4.20 7.89
CA LYS A 9 0.62 3.69 7.06
C LYS A 9 0.07 3.16 5.75
N THR A 10 0.61 3.64 4.64
CA THR A 10 0.28 3.16 3.28
C THR A 10 1.45 3.40 2.32
N LEU A 11 1.31 2.93 1.07
CA LEU A 11 2.23 3.10 -0.07
C LEU A 11 3.67 2.57 0.11
N CYS A 12 4.12 2.19 1.30
CA CYS A 12 5.53 1.87 1.56
C CYS A 12 6.03 0.55 0.95
N THR A 13 5.17 -0.23 0.29
CA THR A 13 5.52 -1.53 -0.31
C THR A 13 5.79 -1.46 -1.82
N MET A 14 5.88 -0.26 -2.40
CA MET A 14 6.09 -0.04 -3.83
C MET A 14 7.01 1.15 -4.09
N ASP A 15 7.50 1.26 -5.33
CA ASP A 15 8.23 2.43 -5.79
C ASP A 15 7.30 3.65 -5.99
N SER A 16 7.89 4.85 -5.90
CA SER A 16 7.21 6.14 -6.07
C SER A 16 6.46 6.30 -7.40
N THR A 17 6.96 5.74 -8.51
CA THR A 17 6.25 5.75 -9.79
C THR A 17 4.93 4.98 -9.67
N THR A 18 4.96 3.81 -9.04
CA THR A 18 3.76 3.02 -8.79
C THR A 18 2.79 3.71 -7.82
N MET A 19 3.28 4.48 -6.84
CA MET A 19 2.43 5.20 -5.89
C MET A 19 1.45 6.17 -6.58
N VAL A 20 1.91 6.84 -7.64
CA VAL A 20 1.16 7.93 -8.31
C VAL A 20 0.59 7.54 -9.68
N ALA A 21 1.03 6.43 -10.26
CA ALA A 21 0.57 5.92 -11.55
C ALA A 21 0.34 4.40 -11.51
N PRO A 22 -0.50 3.87 -10.61
CA PRO A 22 -0.74 2.42 -10.50
C PRO A 22 -1.38 1.81 -11.75
N GLY A 23 -2.05 2.63 -12.58
CA GLY A 23 -2.66 2.20 -13.83
C GLY A 23 -1.68 1.91 -14.98
N GLU A 24 -0.39 2.23 -14.84
CA GLU A 24 0.65 1.87 -15.82
C GLU A 24 1.11 0.42 -15.68
N LEU A 25 0.79 -0.24 -14.57
CA LEU A 25 1.06 -1.66 -14.39
C LEU A 25 0.12 -2.48 -15.28
N THR A 26 0.62 -3.63 -15.75
CA THR A 26 -0.17 -4.54 -16.60
C THR A 26 -1.40 -5.11 -15.90
N GLU A 27 -1.38 -5.20 -14.57
CA GLU A 27 -2.45 -5.70 -13.73
C GLU A 27 -2.58 -4.87 -12.44
N PRO A 28 -3.79 -4.72 -11.87
CA PRO A 28 -3.98 -4.01 -10.61
C PRO A 28 -3.25 -4.72 -9.45
N GLY A 29 -2.42 -3.96 -8.73
CA GLY A 29 -1.82 -4.39 -7.47
C GLY A 29 -2.68 -4.07 -6.25
N THR A 30 -2.15 -4.37 -5.07
CA THR A 30 -2.74 -4.04 -3.77
C THR A 30 -1.96 -2.90 -3.12
N VAL A 31 -2.68 -1.93 -2.54
CA VAL A 31 -2.15 -0.92 -1.62
C VAL A 31 -2.74 -1.16 -0.24
N PHE A 32 -1.90 -1.16 0.78
CA PHE A 32 -2.30 -1.54 2.14
C PHE A 32 -2.56 -0.30 2.99
N LEU A 33 -3.52 -0.39 3.91
CA LEU A 33 -3.78 0.62 4.94
C LEU A 33 -3.64 -0.02 6.33
N SER A 34 -2.84 0.60 7.19
CA SER A 34 -2.74 0.27 8.62
C SER A 34 -2.95 1.52 9.44
N GLY A 35 -3.94 1.53 10.33
CA GLY A 35 -4.25 2.69 11.17
C GLY A 35 -5.40 2.41 12.12
N ASP A 36 -5.37 3.03 13.30
CA ASP A 36 -6.34 2.80 14.36
C ASP A 36 -7.63 3.61 14.18
N ASP A 37 -7.56 4.73 13.45
CA ASP A 37 -8.69 5.62 13.22
C ASP A 37 -9.38 5.31 11.87
N PRO A 38 -10.67 4.90 11.87
CA PRO A 38 -11.39 4.57 10.63
C PRO A 38 -11.65 5.78 9.71
N GLU A 39 -11.82 6.98 10.27
CA GLU A 39 -12.09 8.19 9.50
C GLU A 39 -10.82 8.64 8.76
N ALA A 40 -9.66 8.57 9.42
CA ALA A 40 -8.37 8.84 8.81
C ALA A 40 -8.04 7.83 7.70
N LYS A 41 -8.37 6.54 7.88
CA LYS A 41 -8.26 5.55 6.81
C LYS A 41 -9.19 5.87 5.64
N THR A 42 -10.42 6.32 5.91
CA THR A 42 -11.37 6.74 4.87
C THR A 42 -10.84 7.93 4.07
N THR A 43 -10.34 8.97 4.75
CA THR A 43 -9.71 10.13 4.09
C THR A 43 -8.50 9.72 3.27
N THR A 44 -7.64 8.85 3.82
CA THR A 44 -6.48 8.32 3.10
C THR A 44 -6.91 7.53 1.86
N GLY A 45 -7.95 6.70 1.96
CA GLY A 45 -8.48 5.93 0.83
C GLY A 45 -9.04 6.80 -0.30
N ARG A 46 -9.60 7.97 0.02
CA ARG A 46 -10.00 8.96 -1.00
C ARG A 46 -8.77 9.53 -1.73
N LEU A 47 -7.73 9.92 -1.00
CA LEU A 47 -6.48 10.39 -1.61
C LEU A 47 -5.81 9.30 -2.48
N LEU A 48 -5.84 8.05 -2.03
CA LEU A 48 -5.37 6.91 -2.84
C LEU A 48 -6.19 6.76 -4.12
N THR A 49 -7.51 6.98 -4.06
CA THR A 49 -8.38 6.99 -5.24
C THR A 49 -8.00 8.10 -6.22
N ASP A 50 -7.70 9.31 -5.72
CA ASP A 50 -7.23 10.43 -6.54
C ASP A 50 -5.88 10.12 -7.23
N LEU A 51 -5.04 9.29 -6.60
CA LEU A 51 -3.79 8.77 -7.17
C LEU A 51 -3.97 7.56 -8.11
N GLY A 52 -5.21 7.13 -8.36
CA GLY A 52 -5.53 6.03 -9.28
C GLY A 52 -5.66 4.65 -8.64
N TRP A 53 -5.56 4.53 -7.31
CA TRP A 53 -5.81 3.26 -6.61
C TRP A 53 -7.30 3.03 -6.43
N SER A 54 -7.86 2.13 -7.25
CA SER A 54 -9.27 1.75 -7.15
C SER A 54 -9.64 1.22 -5.76
N ALA A 55 -10.91 1.35 -5.36
CA ALA A 55 -11.39 0.85 -4.07
C ALA A 55 -11.12 -0.66 -3.86
N SER A 56 -11.12 -1.47 -4.93
CA SER A 56 -10.81 -2.91 -4.87
C SER A 56 -9.32 -3.22 -4.74
N SER A 57 -8.44 -2.26 -5.05
CA SER A 57 -6.99 -2.36 -4.82
C SER A 57 -6.59 -1.96 -3.40
N GLN A 58 -7.47 -1.31 -2.64
CA GLN A 58 -7.19 -0.85 -1.29
C GLN A 58 -7.54 -1.94 -0.27
N LEU A 59 -6.55 -2.38 0.51
CA LEU A 59 -6.72 -3.39 1.54
C LEU A 59 -6.39 -2.83 2.92
N ASP A 60 -7.42 -2.63 3.73
CA ASP A 60 -7.28 -2.35 5.17
C ASP A 60 -6.85 -3.63 5.89
N ILE A 61 -5.64 -3.62 6.47
CA ILE A 61 -5.08 -4.76 7.18
C ILE A 61 -5.15 -4.59 8.71
N GLY A 62 -5.82 -3.54 9.21
CA GLY A 62 -6.14 -3.35 10.62
C GLY A 62 -5.47 -2.14 11.28
N GLY A 63 -5.22 -2.25 12.59
CA GLY A 63 -4.64 -1.19 13.40
C GLY A 63 -3.18 -0.86 13.05
N ILE A 64 -2.63 0.19 13.65
CA ILE A 64 -1.30 0.72 13.30
C ILE A 64 -0.16 -0.29 13.53
N THR A 65 -0.34 -1.26 14.43
CA THR A 65 0.64 -2.32 14.70
C THR A 65 0.94 -3.18 13.46
N THR A 66 0.00 -3.26 12.51
CA THR A 66 0.15 -4.01 11.26
C THR A 66 1.08 -3.33 10.25
N ALA A 67 1.43 -2.05 10.46
CA ALA A 67 2.42 -1.32 9.67
C ALA A 67 3.79 -2.03 9.63
N ARG A 68 4.15 -2.76 10.70
CA ARG A 68 5.38 -3.57 10.75
C ARG A 68 5.46 -4.60 9.62
N GLY A 69 4.32 -5.19 9.26
CA GLY A 69 4.26 -6.15 8.15
C GLY A 69 4.56 -5.48 6.81
N GLN A 70 4.01 -4.29 6.59
CA GLN A 70 4.31 -3.50 5.39
C GLN A 70 5.79 -3.07 5.36
N GLU A 71 6.37 -2.69 6.50
CA GLU A 71 7.78 -2.26 6.59
C GLU A 71 8.76 -3.42 6.34
N HIS A 72 8.48 -4.60 6.89
CA HIS A 72 9.30 -5.80 6.66
C HIS A 72 9.28 -6.28 5.21
N PHE A 73 8.35 -5.80 4.37
CA PHE A 73 8.34 -6.08 2.94
C PHE A 73 9.58 -5.53 2.22
N ALA A 74 10.29 -4.54 2.79
CA ALA A 74 11.42 -3.88 2.12
C ALA A 74 12.50 -4.85 1.60
N PHE A 75 12.85 -5.90 2.34
CA PHE A 75 13.84 -6.88 1.85
C PHE A 75 13.29 -7.75 0.72
N LEU A 76 12.01 -8.12 0.78
CA LEU A 76 11.37 -8.85 -0.32
C LEU A 76 11.23 -7.97 -1.56
N PHE A 77 10.90 -6.68 -1.40
CA PHE A 77 10.87 -5.70 -2.46
C PHE A 77 12.22 -5.64 -3.20
N MET A 78 13.34 -5.52 -2.47
CA MET A 78 14.68 -5.49 -3.09
C MET A 78 15.01 -6.80 -3.83
N GLY A 79 14.61 -7.95 -3.27
CA GLY A 79 14.79 -9.24 -3.92
C GLY A 79 14.00 -9.36 -5.24
N ILE A 80 12.74 -8.95 -5.24
CA ILE A 80 11.91 -8.92 -6.46
C ILE A 80 12.51 -7.94 -7.48
N ALA A 81 12.90 -6.74 -7.03
CA ALA A 81 13.46 -5.71 -7.90
C ALA A 81 14.71 -6.22 -8.65
N GLY A 82 15.60 -6.94 -7.95
CA GLY A 82 16.74 -7.60 -8.56
C GLY A 82 16.35 -8.72 -9.53
N GLY A 83 15.34 -9.52 -9.20
CA GLY A 83 14.86 -10.62 -10.03
C GLY A 83 14.18 -10.19 -11.33
N VAL A 84 13.45 -9.07 -11.31
CA VAL A 84 12.74 -8.53 -12.50
C VAL A 84 13.51 -7.40 -13.20
N ASN A 85 14.66 -6.99 -12.66
CA ASN A 85 15.47 -5.87 -13.13
C ASN A 85 14.67 -4.55 -13.28
N SER A 86 13.79 -4.26 -12.32
CA SER A 86 12.96 -3.06 -12.27
C SER A 86 12.46 -2.81 -10.85
N HIS A 87 12.28 -1.55 -10.48
CA HIS A 87 11.63 -1.17 -9.21
C HIS A 87 10.12 -0.92 -9.38
N THR A 88 9.66 -0.76 -10.63
CA THR A 88 8.26 -0.47 -10.95
C THR A 88 7.50 -1.78 -11.11
N PHE A 89 7.04 -2.31 -9.98
CA PHE A 89 6.17 -3.47 -9.89
C PHE A 89 5.27 -3.32 -8.65
N ASN A 90 4.29 -4.21 -8.52
CA ASN A 90 3.53 -4.34 -7.29
C ASN A 90 3.13 -5.80 -7.04
N ILE A 91 2.64 -6.07 -5.83
CA ILE A 91 2.07 -7.36 -5.43
C ILE A 91 0.55 -7.27 -5.39
N LYS A 92 -0.12 -8.41 -5.57
CA LYS A 92 -1.58 -8.55 -5.46
C LYS A 92 -1.92 -9.63 -4.46
N VAL A 93 -2.77 -9.31 -3.48
CA VAL A 93 -3.36 -10.31 -2.58
C VAL A 93 -4.55 -10.95 -3.28
N VAL A 94 -4.54 -12.28 -3.41
CA VAL A 94 -5.60 -13.07 -4.04
C VAL A 94 -6.18 -14.04 -3.02
N THR A 95 -7.48 -13.94 -2.78
CA THR A 95 -8.21 -14.84 -1.86
C THR A 95 -8.95 -15.92 -2.64
N ARG A 96 -9.33 -17.00 -1.95
CA ARG A 96 -10.30 -17.96 -2.50
C ARG A 96 -11.67 -17.28 -2.66
N PRO A 97 -12.54 -17.79 -3.55
CA PRO A 97 -13.93 -17.34 -3.67
C PRO A 97 -14.70 -17.45 -2.35
#